data_AF-A0A970W4K1-F1
#
_entry.id   AF-A0A970W4K1-F1
#
_cell.length_a   1.000
_cell.length_b   1.000
_cell.length_c   1.000
_cell.angle_alpha   90.00
_cell.angle_beta   90.00
_cell.angle_gamma   90.00
#
_symmetry.space_group_name_H-M   'P 1'
#
loop_
_entity.id
_entity.type
_entity.pdbx_description
1 polymer ?
#
loop_
_entity_poly.entity_id
_entity_poly.type
_entity_poly.pdbx_seq_one_letter_code
_entity_poly.pdbx_strand_id
1 'polypeptide(L)' 'MPKYPQVKVKLVGEDGNAFTILGRVSRALRQGGVGKEEVDAFLHEAMSGDYDHLLGTVMDWVDVDEPDDEDENTPTWEE' A
#
# COMPACT_ATOMS: atom_id res chain seq x y z
N MET A 1 13.36 -0.55 -3.13
CA MET A 1 13.06 -0.72 -1.70
C MET A 1 12.21 0.47 -1.31
N PRO A 2 11.02 0.26 -0.72
CA PRO A 2 10.11 1.34 -0.38
C PRO A 2 10.69 2.22 0.74
N LYS A 3 10.28 3.49 0.78
CA LYS A 3 10.68 4.45 1.80
C LYS A 3 10.22 4.05 3.20
N TYR A 4 9.03 3.46 3.30
CA TYR A 4 8.42 2.98 4.53
C TYR A 4 8.07 1.48 4.41
N PRO A 5 9.08 0.58 4.50
CA PRO A 5 8.86 -0.85 4.36
C PRO A 5 7.99 -1.44 5.48
N GLN A 6 7.85 -0.74 6.62
CA GLN A 6 6.96 -1.15 7.70
C GLN A 6 5.47 -0.87 7.40
N VAL A 7 5.18 -0.05 6.39
CA VAL A 7 3.81 0.29 6.00
C VAL A 7 3.43 -0.63 4.85
N LYS A 8 2.48 -1.54 5.10
CA LYS A 8 2.00 -2.51 4.12
C LYS A 8 0.66 -2.11 3.54
N VAL A 9 0.52 -2.16 2.23
CA VAL A 9 -0.72 -1.79 1.53
C VAL A 9 -1.09 -2.81 0.46
N LYS A 10 -2.26 -3.42 0.59
CA LYS A 10 -2.84 -4.29 -0.44
C LYS A 10 -3.38 -3.46 -1.61
N LEU A 11 -2.82 -3.65 -2.80
CA LEU A 11 -3.30 -3.04 -4.05
C LEU A 11 -4.10 -4.03 -4.93
N VAL A 12 -3.88 -5.34 -4.78
CA VAL A 12 -4.51 -6.39 -5.61
C VAL A 12 -5.85 -6.84 -5.01
N GLY A 13 -6.87 -7.03 -5.86
CA GLY A 13 -8.19 -7.55 -5.47
C GLY A 13 -9.17 -6.51 -4.91
N GLU A 14 -8.80 -5.24 -4.96
CA GLU A 14 -9.57 -4.12 -4.38
C GLU A 14 -9.91 -3.07 -5.46
N ASP A 15 -10.82 -2.15 -5.14
CA ASP A 15 -11.23 -1.09 -6.07
C ASP A 15 -10.02 -0.28 -6.57
N GLY A 16 -9.68 -0.47 -7.84
CA GLY A 16 -8.54 0.17 -8.52
C GLY A 16 -8.71 1.66 -8.79
N ASN A 17 -9.59 2.35 -8.07
CA ASN A 17 -9.79 3.79 -8.20
C ASN A 17 -8.63 4.56 -7.56
N ALA A 18 -8.04 5.49 -8.30
CA ALA A 18 -6.94 6.34 -7.84
C ALA A 18 -7.21 7.01 -6.48
N PHE A 19 -8.43 7.52 -6.26
CA PHE A 19 -8.78 8.17 -4.99
C PHE A 19 -8.83 7.19 -3.82
N THR A 20 -9.29 5.96 -4.06
CA THR A 20 -9.32 4.88 -3.06
C THR A 20 -7.91 4.49 -2.66
N ILE A 21 -6.99 4.36 -3.64
CA ILE A 21 -5.58 4.05 -3.42
C ILE A 21 -4.91 5.16 -2.58
N LEU A 22 -5.07 6.42 -2.99
CA LEU A 22 -4.50 7.58 -2.28
C LEU A 22 -4.97 7.64 -0.82
N GLY A 23 -6.28 7.45 -0.59
CA GLY A 23 -6.85 7.45 0.76
C GLY A 23 -6.33 6.30 1.63
N ARG A 24 -6.19 5.11 1.05
CA ARG A 24 -5.69 3.92 1.74
C ARG A 24 -4.23 4.08 2.14
N VAL A 25 -3.36 4.47 1.22
CA VAL A 25 -1.92 4.63 1.48
C VAL A 25 -1.68 5.75 2.48
N SER A 26 -2.37 6.88 2.35
CA SER A 26 -2.28 7.99 3.31
C SER A 26 -2.69 7.57 4.73
N ARG A 27 -3.72 6.73 4.85
CA ARG A 27 -4.14 6.18 6.13
C ARG A 27 -3.09 5.22 6.69
N ALA A 28 -2.54 4.33 5.87
CA ALA A 28 -1.52 3.37 6.27
C ALA A 28 -0.24 4.07 6.74
N LEU A 29 0.22 5.10 6.02
CA LEU A 29 1.36 5.94 6.42
C LEU A 29 1.12 6.57 7.80
N ARG A 30 -0.04 7.18 8.02
CA ARG A 30 -0.41 7.77 9.33
C ARG A 30 -0.43 6.73 10.45
N GLN A 31 -0.93 5.53 10.18
CA GLN A 31 -0.94 4.42 11.15
C GLN A 31 0.46 3.89 11.45
N GLY A 32 1.35 3.91 10.46
CA GLY A 32 2.78 3.59 10.61
C GLY A 32 3.60 4.67 11.31
N GLY A 33 2.97 5.73 11.84
CA GLY A 33 3.63 6.82 12.55
C GLY A 33 4.34 7.82 11.64
N VAL A 34 4.06 7.80 10.33
CA VAL A 34 4.64 8.76 9.38
C VAL A 34 4.06 10.15 9.65
N GLY A 35 4.96 11.14 9.74
CA GLY A 35 4.61 12.52 10.00
C GLY A 35 3.73 13.13 8.89
N LYS A 36 2.96 14.16 9.24
CA LYS A 36 2.04 14.81 8.30
C LYS A 36 2.76 15.34 7.04
N GLU A 37 3.93 15.94 7.19
CA GLU A 37 4.71 16.50 6.08
C GLU A 37 5.05 15.44 5.01
N GLU A 38 5.42 14.24 5.46
CA GLU A 38 5.75 13.12 4.59
C GLU A 38 4.50 12.56 3.89
N VAL A 39 3.37 12.50 4.60
CA VAL A 39 2.09 12.10 4.00
C VAL A 39 1.63 13.13 2.95
N ASP A 40 1.80 14.41 3.22
CA ASP A 40 1.45 15.49 2.28
C ASP A 40 2.39 15.47 1.05
N ALA A 41 3.68 15.15 1.24
CA ALA A 41 4.64 14.95 0.15
C ALA A 41 4.27 13.73 -0.73
N PHE A 42 3.91 12.59 -0.13
CA PHE A 42 3.39 11.43 -0.84
C PHE A 42 2.17 11.80 -1.70
N LEU A 43 1.19 12.49 -1.10
CA LEU A 43 -0.02 12.92 -1.81
C LEU A 43 0.30 13.82 -2.99
N HIS A 44 1.21 14.78 -2.81
CA HIS A 44 1.61 15.69 -3.87
C HIS A 44 2.31 14.95 -5.03
N GLU A 45 3.22 14.04 -4.73
CA GLU A 45 3.91 13.22 -5.73
C GLU A 45 2.91 12.30 -6.46
N ALA A 46 2.10 11.55 -5.72
CA ALA A 46 1.15 10.59 -6.27
C ALA A 46 0.03 11.25 -7.12
N MET A 47 -0.26 12.53 -6.91
CA MET A 47 -1.21 13.32 -7.72
C MET A 47 -0.57 14.04 -8.92
N SER A 48 0.76 13.98 -9.08
CA SER A 48 1.48 14.75 -10.09
C SER A 48 1.46 14.14 -11.49
N GLY A 49 0.97 12.91 -11.63
CA GLY A 49 0.96 12.16 -12.89
C GLY A 49 -0.35 11.43 -13.16
N ASP A 50 -0.26 10.39 -13.98
CA ASP A 50 -1.37 9.50 -14.32
C ASP A 50 -1.47 8.31 -13.34
N TYR A 51 -2.31 7.34 -13.70
CA TYR A 51 -2.54 6.16 -12.87
C TYR A 51 -1.29 5.31 -12.67
N ASP A 52 -0.46 5.15 -13.71
CA ASP A 52 0.78 4.37 -13.63
C ASP A 52 1.80 5.10 -12.74
N HIS A 53 1.84 6.43 -12.83
CA HIS A 53 2.62 7.24 -11.89
C HIS A 53 2.17 7.06 -10.45
N LEU A 54 0.86 7.10 -10.18
CA LEU A 54 0.32 6.81 -8.85
C LEU A 54 0.79 5.44 -8.34
N LEU A 55 0.66 4.39 -9.14
CA LEU A 55 1.09 3.04 -8.74
C LEU A 55 2.58 2.97 -8.44
N GLY A 56 3.42 3.57 -9.31
CA GLY A 56 4.86 3.65 -9.08
C GLY A 56 5.20 4.35 -7.77
N THR A 57 4.60 5.53 -7.53
CA THR A 57 4.80 6.28 -6.28
C THR A 57 4.37 5.47 -5.07
N VAL A 58 3.28 4.69 -5.14
CA VAL A 58 2.87 3.83 -4.03
C VAL A 58 3.93 2.75 -3.75
N MET A 59 4.44 2.07 -4.77
CA MET A 59 5.49 1.03 -4.62
C MET A 59 6.82 1.60 -4.11
N ASP A 60 7.12 2.86 -4.43
CA ASP A 60 8.33 3.54 -3.96
C ASP A 60 8.19 4.01 -2.50
N TRP A 61 6.97 4.29 -2.05
CA TRP A 61 6.73 4.82 -0.70
C TRP A 61 6.44 3.74 0.34
N VAL A 62 5.68 2.70 -0.01
CA VAL A 62 5.20 1.67 0.92
C VAL A 62 5.42 0.27 0.37
N ASP A 63 5.41 -0.71 1.26
CA ASP A 63 5.47 -2.11 0.88
C ASP A 63 4.10 -2.56 0.32
N VAL A 64 4.10 -3.09 -0.90
CA VAL A 64 2.91 -3.52 -1.63
C VAL A 64 2.83 -5.04 -1.75
N ASP A 65 3.31 -5.76 -0.74
CA ASP A 65 3.15 -7.21 -0.70
C ASP A 65 1.72 -7.60 -0.26
N GLU A 66 1.25 -8.74 -0.81
CA GLU A 66 0.00 -9.36 -0.39
C GLU A 66 0.05 -9.54 1.13
N PRO A 67 -1.03 -9.23 1.88
CA PRO A 67 -1.21 -9.95 3.12
C PRO A 67 -1.35 -11.41 2.69
N ASP A 68 -0.24 -12.15 2.77
CA ASP A 68 -0.28 -13.58 3.04
C ASP A 68 -1.07 -13.73 4.33
N ASP A 69 -2.39 -13.75 4.19
CA ASP A 69 -3.23 -14.57 5.05
C ASP A 69 -2.85 -16.03 4.72
N GLU A 70 -1.63 -16.44 5.08
CA GLU A 70 -1.37 -17.80 5.53
C GLU A 70 -2.13 -17.97 6.85
N ASP A 71 -3.47 -17.94 6.79
CA ASP A 71 -4.29 -18.57 7.81
C ASP A 71 -4.30 -20.06 7.44
N GLU A 72 -3.45 -20.78 8.13
CA GLU A 72 -3.30 -22.23 8.18
C GLU A 72 -4.65 -22.95 8.16
N ASN A 73 -5.16 -23.33 6.98
CA ASN A 73 -6.09 -24.44 6.87
C ASN A 73 -5.96 -25.15 5.52
N THR A 74 -4.77 -25.65 5.23
CA THR A 74 -4.64 -26.87 4.44
C THR A 74 -4.90 -28.04 5.39
N PRO A 75 -6.08 -28.69 5.39
CA PRO A 75 -6.17 -29.98 6.02
C PRO A 75 -5.34 -30.95 5.16
N THR A 76 -4.12 -31.24 5.62
CA THR A 76 -3.34 -32.37 5.12
C THR A 76 -4.03 -33.63 5.60
N TRP A 77 -5.07 -34.07 4.89
CA TRP A 77 -5.55 -35.44 5.00
C TRP A 77 -4.60 -36.33 4.19
N GLU A 78 -3.42 -36.57 4.74
CA GLU A 78 -2.71 -37.85 4.55
C GLU A 78 -2.92 -38.66 5.82
N GLU A 79 -3.84 -39.63 5.72
CA GLU A 79 -3.82 -41.02 6.24
C GLU A 79 -5.25 -41.58 6.39
#